data_AF-A0A354MVU2-F1
#
_entry.id   AF-A0A354MVU2-F1
#
_cell.length_a   1.000
_cell.length_b   1.000
_cell.length_c   1.000
_cell.angle_alpha   90.00
_cell.angle_beta   90.00
_cell.angle_gamma   90.00
#
_symmetry.space_group_name_H-M   'P 1'
#
loop_
_entity.id
_entity.type
_entity.pdbx_description
1 polymer ?
#
loop_
_entity_poly.entity_id
_entity_poly.type
_entity_poly.pdbx_seq_one_letter_code
_entity_poly.pdbx_strand_id
1 'polypeptide(L)'
;MLMPKRVKYRRVQRGRLKGKALRGNKISHGSYGLVALEPAWITSNQIEAARIAMTRYVKRGGQVWIKIFPDKPITEKPAETRMGSGKGSPEYWVAVV
;
A
#
# COMPACT_ATOMS: atom_id res chain seq x y z
N MET A 1 3.02 -10.02 -4.84
CA MET A 1 2.60 -8.80 -4.11
C MET A 1 3.79 -7.86 -4.02
N LEU A 2 3.56 -6.56 -4.23
CA LEU A 2 4.62 -5.55 -4.15
C LEU A 2 5.18 -5.47 -2.72
N MET A 3 6.50 -5.45 -2.58
CA MET A 3 7.21 -5.21 -1.32
C MET A 3 8.64 -4.69 -1.59
N PRO A 4 9.26 -3.97 -0.67
CA PRO A 4 10.67 -3.58 -0.80
C PRO A 4 11.60 -4.80 -0.75
N LYS A 5 12.61 -4.84 -1.61
CA LYS A 5 13.63 -5.92 -1.60
C LYS A 5 14.49 -5.92 -0.34
N ARG A 6 14.80 -4.73 0.20
CA ARG A 6 15.62 -4.54 1.40
C ARG A 6 15.15 -3.31 2.15
N VAL A 7 15.09 -3.40 3.48
CA VAL A 7 14.82 -2.28 4.37
C VAL A 7 15.91 -2.17 5.43
N LYS A 8 16.21 -0.93 5.85
CA LYS A 8 17.14 -0.67 6.95
C LYS A 8 16.61 -1.17 8.29
N TYR A 9 15.31 -0.96 8.53
CA TYR A 9 14.62 -1.37 9.76
C TYR A 9 13.38 -2.20 9.43
N ARG A 10 13.25 -3.36 10.08
CA ARG A 10 12.12 -4.27 9.85
C ARG A 10 10.85 -3.84 10.58
N ARG A 11 10.97 -3.15 11.72
CA ARG A 11 9.85 -2.76 12.58
C ARG A 11 9.78 -1.24 12.69
N VAL A 12 8.72 -0.64 12.15
CA VAL A 12 8.53 0.83 12.16
C VAL A 12 7.31 1.22 12.97
N GLN A 13 7.21 2.50 13.38
CA GLN A 13 6.03 3.02 14.05
C GLN A 13 4.84 3.10 13.07
N ARG A 14 3.61 2.95 13.59
CA ARG A 14 2.38 3.06 12.79
C ARG A 14 2.19 4.45 12.20
N GLY A 15 2.77 5.49 12.80
CA GLY A 15 2.58 6.88 12.36
C GLY A 15 1.13 7.34 12.49
N ARG A 16 0.79 8.48 11.89
CA ARG A 16 -0.56 9.04 11.90
C ARG A 16 -0.91 9.60 10.53
N LEU A 17 -2.11 9.28 10.05
CA LEU A 17 -2.67 9.81 8.81
C LEU A 17 -3.24 11.20 9.11
N LYS A 18 -2.61 12.25 8.59
CA LYS A 18 -3.05 13.64 8.76
C LYS A 18 -2.73 14.45 7.51
N GLY A 19 -3.52 15.50 7.30
CA GLY A 19 -3.31 16.47 6.24
C GLY A 19 -3.78 15.96 4.88
N LYS A 20 -3.43 16.71 3.83
CA LYS A 20 -3.74 16.39 2.44
C LYS A 20 -2.46 16.13 1.66
N ALA A 21 -2.48 15.19 0.73
CA ALA A 21 -1.36 14.96 -0.17
C ALA A 21 -1.23 16.13 -1.17
N LEU A 22 -0.17 16.93 -1.00
CA LEU A 22 0.15 18.04 -1.93
C LEU A 22 0.94 17.56 -3.15
N ARG A 23 1.53 16.37 -3.08
CA ARG A 23 2.33 15.74 -4.15
C ARG A 23 1.66 14.46 -4.61
N GLY A 24 1.87 14.08 -5.87
CA GLY A 24 1.27 12.87 -6.46
C GLY A 24 -0.23 12.99 -6.75
N ASN A 25 -0.83 14.16 -6.57
CA ASN A 25 -2.25 14.47 -6.75
C ASN A 25 -2.64 14.89 -8.18
N LYS A 26 -1.67 14.97 -9.10
CA LYS A 26 -1.91 15.24 -10.53
C LYS A 26 -1.69 13.99 -11.36
N ILE A 27 -2.42 13.90 -12.48
CA ILE A 27 -2.20 12.87 -13.50
C ILE A 27 -0.89 13.21 -14.21
N SER A 28 0.02 12.24 -14.23
CA SER A 28 1.34 12.38 -14.87
C SER A 28 1.53 11.38 -16.02
N HIS A 29 0.71 10.33 -16.05
CA HIS A 29 0.74 9.27 -17.05
C HIS A 29 -0.71 8.94 -17.44
N GLY A 30 -0.94 8.69 -18.73
CA GLY A 30 -2.26 8.40 -19.26
C GLY A 30 -3.22 9.59 -19.25
N SER A 31 -4.46 9.33 -19.66
CA SER A 31 -5.50 10.36 -19.80
C SER A 31 -6.48 10.40 -18.62
N TYR A 32 -6.55 9.33 -17.83
CA TYR A 32 -7.51 9.17 -16.73
C TYR A 32 -6.78 8.72 -15.45
N GLY A 33 -7.35 9.06 -14.28
CA GLY A 33 -6.79 8.70 -12.99
C GLY A 33 -7.85 8.41 -11.93
N LEU A 34 -7.51 7.54 -11.00
CA LEU A 34 -8.30 7.24 -9.81
C LEU A 34 -7.68 7.94 -8.60
N VAL A 35 -8.46 8.73 -7.88
CA VAL A 35 -8.00 9.54 -6.75
C VAL A 35 -8.68 9.07 -5.46
N ALA A 36 -7.89 8.88 -4.41
CA ALA A 36 -8.41 8.60 -3.07
C ALA A 36 -9.01 9.87 -2.47
N LEU A 37 -10.22 9.75 -1.92
CA LEU A 37 -10.92 10.86 -1.26
C LEU A 37 -10.67 10.87 0.26
N GLU A 38 -10.32 9.72 0.82
CA GLU A 38 -10.17 9.53 2.26
C GLU A 38 -8.78 8.96 2.59
N PRO A 39 -8.22 9.30 3.76
CA PRO A 39 -6.93 8.79 4.20
C PRO A 39 -7.05 7.32 4.63
N ALA A 40 -6.21 6.45 4.08
CA ALA A 40 -6.28 5.02 4.34
C ALA A 40 -4.93 4.31 4.24
N TRP A 41 -4.88 3.08 4.75
CA TRP A 41 -3.80 2.14 4.45
C TRP A 41 -4.26 1.18 3.37
N ILE A 42 -3.49 1.10 2.29
CA ILE A 42 -3.78 0.21 1.17
C ILE A 42 -2.74 -0.91 1.16
N THR A 43 -3.21 -2.15 1.27
CA THR A 43 -2.35 -3.33 1.27
C THR A 43 -1.88 -3.66 -0.15
N SER A 44 -0.75 -4.35 -0.26
CA SER A 44 -0.26 -4.84 -1.56
C SER A 44 -1.24 -5.79 -2.27
N ASN A 45 -2.10 -6.49 -1.52
CA ASN A 45 -3.18 -7.32 -2.05
C ASN A 45 -4.29 -6.50 -2.72
N GLN A 46 -4.70 -5.40 -2.08
CA GLN A 46 -5.73 -4.52 -2.64
C GLN A 46 -5.25 -3.86 -3.94
N ILE A 47 -3.98 -3.44 -4.00
CA ILE A 47 -3.38 -2.90 -5.22
C ILE A 47 -3.42 -3.94 -6.34
N GLU A 48 -3.04 -5.17 -6.03
CA GLU A 48 -2.99 -6.25 -7.02
C GLU A 48 -4.37 -6.67 -7.51
N ALA A 49 -5.35 -6.78 -6.59
CA ALA A 49 -6.74 -7.06 -6.94
C ALA A 49 -7.32 -5.97 -7.86
N ALA A 50 -7.09 -4.70 -7.55
CA ALA A 50 -7.53 -3.57 -8.36
C ALA A 50 -6.85 -3.57 -9.74
N ARG A 51 -5.53 -3.82 -9.80
CA ARG A 51 -4.77 -3.92 -11.06
C ARG A 51 -5.31 -5.03 -11.96
N ILE A 52 -5.54 -6.22 -11.39
CA ILE A 52 -6.09 -7.36 -12.12
C ILE A 52 -7.48 -7.03 -12.65
N ALA A 53 -8.36 -6.45 -11.83
CA ALA A 53 -9.70 -6.06 -12.24
C ALA A 53 -9.69 -5.08 -13.42
N MET A 54 -8.90 -4.01 -13.32
CA MET A 54 -8.76 -3.02 -14.40
C MET A 54 -8.19 -3.64 -15.68
N THR A 55 -7.12 -4.44 -15.56
CA THR A 55 -6.45 -5.06 -16.71
C THR A 55 -7.38 -6.06 -17.42
N ARG A 56 -8.15 -6.84 -16.67
CA ARG A 56 -9.13 -7.79 -17.23
C ARG A 56 -10.25 -7.08 -18.01
N TYR A 57 -10.74 -5.96 -17.48
CA TYR A 57 -11.78 -5.18 -18.14
C TYR A 57 -11.28 -4.54 -19.45
N VAL A 58 -10.07 -3.98 -19.42
CA VAL A 58 -9.43 -3.28 -20.55
C VAL A 58 -8.94 -4.22 -21.66
N LYS A 59 -8.73 -5.51 -21.36
CA LYS A 59 -8.24 -6.54 -22.31
C LYS A 59 -6.88 -6.14 -22.92
N ARG A 60 -6.74 -6.17 -24.26
CA ARG A 60 -5.45 -6.02 -24.97
C ARG A 60 -5.06 -4.58 -25.33
N GLY A 61 -5.88 -3.57 -24.99
CA GLY A 61 -5.78 -2.23 -25.61
C GLY A 61 -5.41 -1.06 -24.71
N GLY A 62 -5.15 -1.25 -23.41
CA GLY A 62 -4.88 -0.13 -22.51
C GLY A 62 -3.76 -0.39 -21.52
N GLN A 63 -3.05 0.69 -21.21
CA GLN A 63 -1.96 0.70 -20.24
C GLN A 63 -2.48 1.18 -18.88
N VAL A 64 -2.05 0.50 -17.82
CA VAL A 64 -2.42 0.81 -16.43
C VAL A 64 -1.15 1.12 -15.66
N TRP A 65 -1.12 2.29 -15.02
CA TRP A 65 0.00 2.71 -14.17
C TRP A 65 -0.41 2.68 -12.70
N ILE A 66 0.42 2.06 -11.86
CA ILE A 66 0.26 2.10 -10.41
C ILE A 66 1.15 3.21 -9.87
N LYS A 67 0.54 4.22 -9.24
CA LYS A 67 1.27 5.39 -8.69
C LYS A 67 1.64 5.26 -7.21
N ILE A 68 1.21 4.19 -6.54
CA ILE A 68 1.48 3.94 -5.12
C ILE A 68 2.29 2.66 -4.96
N PHE A 69 3.14 2.61 -3.93
CA PHE A 69 3.95 1.44 -3.62
C PHE A 69 3.88 1.17 -2.11
N PRO A 70 3.66 -0.09 -1.69
CA PRO A 70 3.58 -0.44 -0.28
C PRO A 70 4.99 -0.62 0.30
N ASP A 71 5.51 0.44 0.91
CA ASP A 71 6.85 0.53 1.49
C ASP A 71 6.87 0.44 3.01
N LYS A 72 5.70 0.51 3.66
CA LYS A 72 5.58 0.51 5.12
C LYS A 72 5.27 -0.89 5.66
N PRO A 73 6.13 -1.49 6.50
CA PRO A 73 5.85 -2.78 7.11
C PRO A 73 4.87 -2.65 8.29
N ILE A 74 3.89 -3.53 8.35
CA ILE A 74 2.96 -3.68 9.47
C ILE A 74 3.27 -4.97 10.22
N THR A 75 3.33 -4.86 11.54
CA THR A 75 3.66 -5.97 12.44
C THR A 75 2.45 -6.47 13.20
N GLU A 76 2.34 -7.78 13.35
CA GLU A 76 1.29 -8.43 14.13
C GLU A 76 1.90 -9.45 15.09
N LYS A 77 1.22 -9.68 16.21
CA LYS A 77 1.58 -10.76 17.13
C LYS A 77 0.80 -12.02 16.75
N PRO A 78 1.36 -13.21 16.93
CA PRO A 78 0.63 -14.45 16.68
C PRO A 78 -0.63 -14.54 17.54
N ALA A 79 -1.63 -15.27 17.03
CA ALA A 79 -2.80 -15.62 17.82
C ALA A 79 -2.39 -16.33 19.12
N GLU A 80 -3.22 -16.22 20.15
CA GLU A 80 -3.02 -16.91 21.44
C GLU A 80 -1.78 -16.47 22.24
N THR A 81 -1.12 -15.37 21.85
CA THR A 81 0.00 -14.79 22.60
C THR A 81 -0.44 -13.70 23.56
N ARG A 82 0.11 -13.71 24.78
CA ARG A 82 -0.12 -12.64 25.77
C ARG A 82 0.59 -11.34 25.37
N MET A 83 0.11 -10.23 25.92
CA MET A 83 0.79 -8.94 25.80
C MET A 83 2.15 -8.95 26.53
N GLY A 84 3.07 -8.06 26.12
CA GLY A 84 4.48 -8.09 26.59
C GLY A 84 5.46 -8.71 25.59
N SER A 85 6.68 -9.06 26.04
CA SER A 85 7.72 -9.76 25.26
C SER A 85 8.16 -9.12 23.93
N GLY A 86 7.92 -7.83 23.76
CA GLY A 86 8.34 -7.06 22.60
C GLY A 86 7.34 -7.03 21.43
N LYS A 87 7.84 -6.62 20.26
CA LYS A 87 7.05 -6.35 19.06
C LYS A 87 7.01 -7.54 18.12
N GLY A 88 5.88 -7.75 17.46
CA GLY A 88 5.66 -8.85 16.52
C GLY A 88 6.53 -8.82 15.25
N SER A 89 6.35 -9.84 14.41
CA SER A 89 6.95 -9.94 13.07
C SER A 89 6.24 -9.01 12.09
N PRO A 90 6.93 -8.45 11.08
CA PRO A 90 6.29 -7.82 9.94
C PRO A 90 5.56 -8.87 9.10
N GLU A 91 4.24 -8.69 8.92
CA GLU A 91 3.38 -9.64 8.20
C GLU A 91 3.08 -9.16 6.77
N TYR A 92 2.76 -7.87 6.62
CA TYR A 92 2.44 -7.30 5.31
C TYR A 92 2.94 -5.87 5.17
N TRP A 93 2.81 -5.35 3.95
CA TRP A 93 3.22 -4.02 3.57
C TRP A 93 2.01 -3.20 3.14
N VAL A 94 2.00 -1.94 3.56
CA VAL A 94 0.95 -0.97 3.21
C VAL A 94 1.53 0.25 2.54
N ALA A 95 0.76 0.83 1.63
CA ALA A 95 0.94 2.18 1.15
C ALA A 95 0.06 3.12 2.01
N VAL A 96 0.61 4.25 2.41
CA VAL A 96 -0.12 5.31 3.08
C VAL A 96 -0.62 6.29 2.02
N VAL A 97 -1.95 6.46 1.92
CA VAL A 97 -2.63 7.37 0.98
C VAL A 97 -3.53 8.36 1.71
#